data_AF-A0A973PIC4-F1
#
_entry.id   AF-A0A973PIC4-F1
#
_cell.length_a   1.000
_cell.length_b   1.000
_cell.length_c   1.000
_cell.angle_alpha   90.00
_cell.angle_beta   90.00
_cell.angle_gamma   90.00
#
_symmetry.space_group_name_H-M   'P 1'
#
loop_
_entity.id
_entity.type
_entity.pdbx_description
1 polymer ?
#
loop_
_entity_poly.entity_id
_entity_poly.type
_entity_poly.pdbx_seq_one_letter_code
_entity_poly.pdbx_strand_id
1 'polypeptide(L)'
;VLRLAAEKADTVALGVPPQHTEDQVAAKLDELYELAGDRFNSLEIGMNLVAVGAEPPAWLTGRFGPLGPGATGLLTGTPDQMAETLRRRRDRLGVSYVSVNAQFMDAFAPVIERLAGT
;
A
#
# COMPACT_ATOMS: atom_id res chain seq x y z
N VAL A 1 1.12 -19.67 -4.19
CA VAL A 1 -0.11 -18.95 -3.75
C VAL A 1 -0.52 -17.82 -4.70
N LEU A 2 0.38 -16.91 -5.10
CA LEU A 2 0.05 -15.82 -6.05
C LEU A 2 -0.60 -16.28 -7.37
N ARG A 3 -0.12 -17.39 -7.95
CA ARG A 3 -0.72 -17.98 -9.17
C ARG A 3 -2.21 -18.33 -9.03
N LEU A 4 -2.62 -18.90 -7.90
CA LEU A 4 -4.04 -19.25 -7.68
C LEU A 4 -4.90 -18.00 -7.47
N ALA A 5 -4.38 -17.01 -6.75
CA ALA A 5 -5.05 -15.73 -6.58
C ALA A 5 -5.21 -15.03 -7.95
N ALA A 6 -4.18 -15.02 -8.79
CA ALA A 6 -4.24 -14.46 -10.14
C ALA A 6 -5.33 -15.10 -11.01
N GLU A 7 -5.56 -16.41 -10.88
CA GLU A 7 -6.55 -17.11 -11.71
C GLU A 7 -8.00 -16.92 -11.23
N LYS A 8 -8.24 -16.77 -9.93
CA LYS A 8 -9.58 -16.85 -9.33
C LYS A 8 -10.03 -15.64 -8.53
N ALA A 9 -9.11 -14.86 -7.98
CA ALA A 9 -9.47 -13.78 -7.06
C ALA A 9 -9.97 -12.55 -7.83
N ASP A 10 -10.91 -11.84 -7.20
CA ASP A 10 -11.32 -10.51 -7.64
C ASP A 10 -10.52 -9.42 -6.89
N THR A 11 -9.92 -9.79 -5.74
CA THR A 11 -9.12 -8.91 -4.91
C THR A 11 -7.83 -9.60 -4.47
N VAL A 12 -6.70 -8.89 -4.58
CA VAL A 12 -5.37 -9.35 -4.16
C VAL A 12 -4.77 -8.38 -3.15
N ALA A 13 -4.51 -8.86 -1.94
CA ALA A 13 -3.69 -8.12 -0.97
C ALA A 13 -2.20 -8.37 -1.25
N LEU A 14 -1.43 -7.30 -1.43
CA LEU A 14 0.01 -7.39 -1.64
C LEU A 14 0.72 -7.83 -0.36
N GLY A 15 1.14 -9.10 -0.33
CA GLY A 15 1.93 -9.69 0.75
C GLY A 15 3.42 -9.35 0.65
N VAL A 16 3.76 -8.06 0.52
CA VAL A 16 5.15 -7.59 0.42
C VAL A 16 5.64 -7.04 1.77
N PRO A 17 6.96 -7.10 2.05
CA PRO A 17 7.52 -6.47 3.25
C PRO A 17 7.21 -4.97 3.29
N PRO A 18 6.87 -4.38 4.47
CA PRO A 18 6.55 -2.96 4.57
C PRO A 18 7.72 -2.04 4.22
N GLN A 19 8.96 -2.55 4.22
CA GLN A 19 10.17 -1.85 3.79
C GLN A 19 10.26 -1.65 2.28
N HIS A 20 9.49 -2.40 1.49
CA HIS A 20 9.59 -2.32 0.04
C HIS A 20 9.33 -0.89 -0.43
N THR A 21 10.18 -0.43 -1.33
CA THR A 21 9.97 0.83 -2.07
C THR A 21 8.89 0.65 -3.13
N GLU A 22 8.36 1.75 -3.67
CA GLU A 22 7.41 1.69 -4.78
C GLU A 22 7.96 0.92 -5.99
N ASP A 23 9.26 1.02 -6.28
CA ASP A 23 9.92 0.28 -7.38
C ASP A 23 9.92 -1.23 -7.12
N GLN A 24 10.19 -1.64 -5.87
CA GLN A 24 10.15 -3.05 -5.49
C GLN A 24 8.73 -3.61 -5.49
N VAL A 25 7.73 -2.78 -5.15
CA VAL A 25 6.32 -3.14 -5.28
C VAL A 25 5.92 -3.25 -6.75
N ALA A 26 6.35 -2.33 -7.61
CA ALA A 26 6.10 -2.38 -9.06
C ALA A 26 6.64 -3.68 -9.67
N ALA A 27 7.87 -4.06 -9.35
CA ALA A 27 8.44 -5.33 -9.81
C ALA A 27 7.61 -6.56 -9.39
N LYS A 28 6.97 -6.51 -8.21
CA LYS A 28 6.05 -7.58 -7.75
C LYS A 28 4.71 -7.56 -8.45
N LEU A 29 4.24 -6.38 -8.88
CA LEU A 29 3.06 -6.24 -9.70
C LEU A 29 3.30 -6.73 -11.12
N ASP A 30 4.49 -6.52 -11.68
CA ASP A 30 4.88 -7.09 -12.98
C ASP A 30 4.86 -8.63 -12.92
N GLU A 31 5.40 -9.24 -11.85
CA GLU A 31 5.28 -10.68 -11.62
C GLU A 31 3.81 -11.15 -11.54
N LEU A 32 2.93 -10.36 -10.91
CA LEU A 32 1.50 -10.66 -10.84
C LEU A 32 0.82 -10.51 -12.21
N TYR A 33 1.20 -9.50 -12.99
CA TYR A 33 0.70 -9.27 -14.34
C TYR A 33 0.98 -10.46 -15.25
N GLU A 34 2.22 -10.95 -15.28
CA GLU A 34 2.61 -12.14 -16.05
C GLU A 34 1.85 -13.40 -15.64
N LEU A 35 1.47 -13.52 -14.35
CA LEU A 35 0.71 -14.65 -13.85
C LEU A 35 -0.80 -14.55 -14.11
N ALA A 36 -1.36 -13.33 -14.10
CA ALA A 36 -2.79 -13.08 -14.24
C ALA A 36 -3.22 -12.90 -15.71
N GLY A 37 -2.31 -12.47 -16.59
CA GLY A 37 -2.60 -12.15 -17.99
C GLY A 37 -3.74 -11.14 -18.11
N ASP A 38 -4.67 -11.40 -19.02
CA ASP A 38 -5.82 -10.53 -19.30
C ASP A 38 -6.67 -10.18 -18.06
N ARG A 39 -6.67 -11.05 -17.05
CA ARG A 39 -7.41 -10.81 -15.80
C ARG A 39 -6.81 -9.73 -14.93
N PHE A 40 -5.54 -9.35 -15.12
CA PHE A 40 -4.88 -8.41 -14.23
C PHE A 40 -5.67 -7.11 -14.03
N ASN A 41 -6.22 -6.55 -15.11
CA ASN A 41 -6.99 -5.30 -15.09
C ASN A 41 -8.36 -5.42 -14.38
N SER A 42 -8.80 -6.65 -14.07
CA SER A 42 -10.00 -6.90 -13.27
C SER A 42 -9.72 -7.07 -11.77
N LEU A 43 -8.43 -7.14 -11.38
CA LEU A 43 -8.05 -7.33 -9.99
C LEU A 43 -8.09 -6.01 -9.21
N GLU A 44 -8.68 -6.04 -8.03
CA GLU A 44 -8.51 -4.99 -7.05
C GLU A 44 -7.25 -5.24 -6.21
N ILE A 45 -6.32 -4.29 -6.21
CA ILE A 45 -5.04 -4.42 -5.52
C ILE A 45 -5.09 -3.69 -4.18
N GLY A 46 -4.94 -4.44 -3.10
CA GLY A 46 -4.85 -3.93 -1.73
C GLY A 46 -3.41 -3.80 -1.25
N MET A 47 -3.09 -2.72 -0.52
CA MET A 47 -1.81 -2.58 0.18
C MET A 47 -1.98 -2.31 1.67
N ASN A 48 -1.02 -2.73 2.49
CA ASN A 48 -1.07 -2.53 3.94
C ASN A 48 -0.11 -1.44 4.42
N LEU A 49 -0.64 -0.47 5.18
CA LEU A 49 0.13 0.56 5.87
C LEU A 49 0.32 0.14 7.33
N VAL A 50 1.58 0.01 7.75
CA VAL A 50 1.95 -0.37 9.13
C VAL A 50 2.11 0.84 10.05
N ALA A 51 2.30 2.04 9.49
CA ALA A 51 2.29 3.30 10.24
C ALA A 51 1.77 4.47 9.39
N VAL A 52 1.08 5.40 10.03
CA VAL A 52 0.63 6.67 9.45
C VAL A 52 0.96 7.80 10.40
N GLY A 53 1.42 8.94 9.89
CA GLY A 53 1.68 10.16 10.68
C GLY A 53 3.12 10.64 10.61
N ALA A 54 3.65 11.21 11.70
CA ALA A 54 5.00 11.79 11.70
C ALA A 54 6.10 10.72 11.77
N GLU A 55 6.18 9.99 12.88
CA GLU A 55 7.23 9.00 13.12
C GLU A 55 6.63 7.63 13.48
N PRO A 56 7.14 6.53 12.90
CA PRO A 56 6.71 5.19 13.26
C PRO A 56 7.13 4.85 14.70
N PRO A 57 6.23 4.28 15.52
CA PRO A 57 6.59 3.81 16.86
C PRO A 57 7.76 2.82 16.87
N ALA A 58 8.62 2.89 17.89
CA ALA A 58 9.83 2.06 17.98
C ALA A 58 9.57 0.55 17.95
N TRP A 59 8.40 0.09 18.40
CA TRP A 59 8.03 -1.33 18.36
C TRP A 59 7.88 -1.86 16.92
N LEU A 60 7.57 -1.00 15.94
CA LEU A 60 7.51 -1.41 14.53
C LEU A 60 8.89 -1.82 14.02
N THR A 61 9.95 -1.11 14.43
CA THR A 61 11.33 -1.48 14.12
C THR A 61 11.69 -2.83 14.70
N GLY A 62 11.23 -3.14 15.92
CA GLY A 62 11.44 -4.47 16.52
C GLY A 62 10.70 -5.59 15.79
N ARG A 63 9.53 -5.31 15.22
CA ARG A 63 8.69 -6.30 14.52
C ARG A 63 9.11 -6.55 13.07
N PHE A 64 9.41 -5.48 12.34
CA PHE A 64 9.63 -5.54 10.90
C PHE A 64 11.08 -5.27 10.52
N GLY A 65 11.92 -4.76 11.42
CA GLY A 65 13.21 -4.16 11.09
C GLY A 65 13.07 -2.67 10.74
N PRO A 66 14.18 -1.98 10.41
CA PRO A 66 14.16 -0.55 10.09
C PRO A 66 13.26 -0.27 8.89
N LEU A 67 12.35 0.70 9.04
CA LEU A 67 11.52 1.23 7.96
C LEU A 67 12.20 2.49 7.43
N GLY A 68 12.79 2.40 6.25
CA GLY A 68 13.53 3.50 5.64
C GLY A 68 12.63 4.53 4.94
N PRO A 69 13.19 5.69 4.55
CA PRO A 69 12.51 6.62 3.66
C PRO A 69 12.04 5.91 2.38
N GLY A 70 10.79 6.17 1.95
CA GLY A 70 10.22 5.56 0.75
C GLY A 70 9.63 4.16 0.94
N ALA A 71 9.68 3.60 2.15
CA ALA A 71 8.98 2.37 2.51
C ALA A 71 7.47 2.52 2.28
N THR A 72 6.88 1.64 1.47
CA THR A 72 5.45 1.70 1.13
C THR A 72 4.53 1.42 2.32
N GLY A 73 5.02 0.68 3.32
CA GLY A 73 4.31 0.46 4.58
C GLY A 73 4.21 1.70 5.47
N LEU A 74 4.95 2.78 5.16
CA LEU A 74 4.85 4.07 5.84
C LEU A 74 4.05 5.06 4.99
N LEU A 75 3.19 5.82 5.67
CA LEU A 75 2.53 6.99 5.10
C LEU A 75 2.76 8.18 6.03
N THR A 76 3.74 9.02 5.68
CA THR A 76 4.21 10.11 6.54
C THR A 76 4.13 11.47 5.85
N GLY A 77 4.03 12.53 6.64
CA GLY A 77 3.93 13.91 6.16
C GLY A 77 2.65 14.60 6.59
N THR A 78 2.32 15.72 5.95
CA THR A 78 1.03 16.38 6.14
C THR A 78 -0.10 15.56 5.52
N PRO A 79 -1.37 15.73 5.96
CA PRO A 79 -2.50 15.04 5.34
C PRO A 79 -2.61 15.21 3.81
N ASP A 80 -2.23 16.38 3.27
CA ASP A 80 -2.20 16.62 1.82
C ASP A 80 -1.10 15.81 1.13
N GLN A 81 0.10 15.75 1.70
CA GLN A 81 1.21 14.95 1.18
C GLN A 81 0.91 13.44 1.22
N MET A 82 0.23 13.01 2.28
CA MET A 82 -0.22 11.62 2.44
C MET A 82 -1.28 11.26 1.39
N ALA A 83 -2.30 12.10 1.20
CA ALA A 83 -3.31 11.89 0.17
C ALA A 83 -2.69 11.86 -1.25
N GLU A 84 -1.74 12.75 -1.52
CA GLU A 84 -1.02 12.78 -2.79
C GLU A 84 -0.16 11.53 -3.01
N THR A 85 0.48 11.04 -1.95
CA THR A 85 1.20 9.76 -2.00
C THR A 85 0.29 8.60 -2.33
N LEU A 86 -0.93 8.56 -1.78
CA LEU A 86 -1.89 7.51 -2.10
C LEU A 86 -2.42 7.62 -3.54
N ARG A 87 -2.70 8.83 -4.04
CA ARG A 87 -3.06 9.04 -5.46
C ARG A 87 -1.95 8.59 -6.40
N ARG A 88 -0.71 9.01 -6.15
CA ARG A 88 0.45 8.55 -6.93
C ARG A 88 0.59 7.03 -6.93
N ARG A 89 0.40 6.37 -5.77
CA ARG A 89 0.44 4.91 -5.68
C ARG A 89 -0.71 4.25 -6.44
N ARG A 90 -1.92 4.83 -6.43
CA ARG A 90 -3.03 4.37 -7.28
C ARG A 90 -2.65 4.47 -8.75
N ASP A 91 -2.19 5.62 -9.21
CA ASP A 91 -1.90 5.88 -10.62
C ASP A 91 -0.73 5.04 -11.13
N ARG A 92 0.30 4.87 -10.30
CA ARG A 92 1.54 4.17 -10.66
C ARG A 92 1.48 2.67 -10.46
N LEU A 93 0.85 2.20 -9.39
CA LEU A 93 0.88 0.80 -8.95
C LEU A 93 -0.49 0.11 -9.06
N GLY A 94 -1.54 0.83 -9.47
CA GLY A 94 -2.89 0.27 -9.56
C GLY A 94 -3.53 -0.07 -8.21
N VAL A 95 -3.00 0.46 -7.10
CA VAL A 95 -3.55 0.18 -5.76
C VAL A 95 -4.95 0.76 -5.63
N SER A 96 -5.92 -0.13 -5.43
CA SER A 96 -7.35 0.18 -5.34
C SER A 96 -7.75 0.62 -3.93
N TYR A 97 -7.19 -0.03 -2.90
CA TYR A 97 -7.47 0.30 -1.49
C TYR A 97 -6.26 0.06 -0.58
N VAL A 98 -6.30 0.70 0.59
CA VAL A 98 -5.28 0.55 1.62
C VAL A 98 -5.90 0.07 2.94
N SER A 99 -5.21 -0.82 3.64
CA SER A 99 -5.53 -1.16 5.02
C SER A 99 -4.63 -0.38 5.97
N VAL A 100 -5.22 0.17 7.03
CA VAL A 100 -4.52 0.95 8.06
C VAL A 100 -4.76 0.30 9.41
N ASN A 101 -3.71 0.19 10.22
CA ASN A 101 -3.88 -0.28 11.59
C ASN A 101 -4.71 0.73 12.41
N ALA A 102 -5.71 0.22 13.15
CA ALA A 102 -6.66 1.03 13.90
C ALA A 102 -6.03 2.09 14.83
N GLN A 103 -4.83 1.81 15.37
CA GLN A 103 -4.11 2.75 16.25
C GLN A 103 -3.71 4.07 15.56
N PHE A 104 -3.68 4.09 14.23
CA PHE A 104 -3.33 5.29 13.45
C PHE A 104 -4.54 5.95 12.79
N MET A 105 -5.77 5.54 13.14
CA MET A 105 -6.97 6.09 12.51
C MET A 105 -7.13 7.60 12.74
N ASP A 106 -6.79 8.12 13.92
CA ASP A 106 -6.86 9.56 14.19
C ASP A 106 -5.90 10.35 13.30
N ALA A 107 -4.70 9.80 13.05
CA ALA A 107 -3.73 10.39 12.13
C ALA A 107 -4.16 10.27 10.66
N PHE A 108 -4.93 9.22 10.31
CA PHE A 108 -5.37 8.94 8.96
C PHE A 108 -6.70 9.62 8.59
N ALA A 109 -7.58 9.91 9.55
CA ALA A 109 -8.86 10.58 9.35
C ALA A 109 -8.80 11.82 8.45
N PRO A 110 -7.88 12.80 8.65
CA PRO A 110 -7.81 13.97 7.78
C PRO A 110 -7.37 13.63 6.34
N VAL A 111 -6.71 12.49 6.12
CA VAL A 111 -6.35 12.01 4.78
C VAL A 111 -7.59 11.51 4.04
N ILE A 112 -8.50 10.83 4.76
CA ILE A 112 -9.77 10.35 4.19
C ILE A 112 -10.60 11.53 3.67
N GLU A 113 -10.69 12.62 4.44
CA GLU A 113 -11.41 13.84 4.02
C GLU A 113 -10.87 14.43 2.70
N ARG A 114 -9.56 14.28 2.45
CA ARG A 114 -8.89 14.77 1.22
C ARG A 114 -9.03 13.84 0.03
N LEU A 115 -9.41 12.59 0.27
CA LEU A 115 -9.69 11.60 -0.77
C LEU A 115 -11.19 11.48 -1.04
N ALA A 116 -12.04 11.89 -0.10
CA ALA A 116 -13.49 11.94 -0.29
C ALA A 116 -13.84 13.01 -1.34
N GLY A 117 -14.37 12.59 -2.48
CA GLY A 117 -14.77 13.49 -3.57
C GLY A 117 -13.88 13.44 -4.83
N THR A 118 -12.90 12.53 -4.88
CA THR A 118 -12.15 12.17 -6.09
C THR A 118 -12.55 10.79 -6.58
#